data_AF-A0A4E9G0P6-F1
#
_entry.id   AF-A0A4E9G0P6-F1
#
_cell.length_a   1.000
_cell.length_b   1.000
_cell.length_c   1.000
_cell.angle_alpha   90.00
_cell.angle_beta   90.00
_cell.angle_gamma   90.00
#
_symmetry.space_group_name_H-M   'P 1'
#
loop_
_entity.id
_entity.type
_entity.pdbx_description
1 polymer ?
#
loop_
_entity_poly.entity_id
_entity_poly.type
_entity_poly.pdbx_seq_one_letter_code
_entity_poly.pdbx_strand_id
1 'polypeptide(L)' 'DVICIDKTRVVLQEGESDYIHVNHVKGDPFLNSFICTQGPMKITVNDF' A
#
# COMPACT_ATOMS: atom_id res chain seq x y z
N ASP A 1 2.52 -6.57 15.27
CA ASP A 1 2.32 -6.80 13.82
C ASP A 1 1.63 -5.61 13.16
N VAL A 2 1.92 -5.37 11.87
CA VAL A 2 1.30 -4.32 11.04
C VAL A 2 0.61 -5.00 9.86
N ILE A 3 -0.72 -4.88 9.76
CA ILE A 3 -1.55 -5.64 8.82
C ILE A 3 -1.91 -4.76 7.61
N CYS A 4 -1.87 -5.33 6.40
CA CYS A 4 -2.40 -4.71 5.18
C CYS A 4 -3.88 -5.07 5.04
N ILE A 5 -4.76 -4.06 4.93
CA ILE A 5 -6.20 -4.29 4.82
C ILE A 5 -6.60 -4.49 3.36
N ASP A 6 -7.09 -5.68 3.01
CA ASP A 6 -7.46 -6.03 1.61
C ASP A 6 -8.40 -5.03 0.95
N LYS A 7 -9.38 -4.49 1.71
CA LYS A 7 -10.36 -3.53 1.18
C LYS A 7 -9.75 -2.23 0.68
N THR A 8 -8.61 -1.82 1.24
CA THR A 8 -7.97 -0.53 0.93
C THR A 8 -6.55 -0.69 0.41
N ARG A 9 -6.09 -1.92 0.15
CA ARG A 9 -4.73 -2.14 -0.36
C ARG A 9 -4.56 -1.55 -1.76
N VAL A 10 -3.36 -1.09 -2.06
CA VAL A 10 -2.97 -0.80 -3.44
C VAL A 10 -2.77 -2.13 -4.17
N VAL A 11 -3.23 -2.18 -5.41
CA VAL A 11 -3.12 -3.35 -6.30
C VAL A 11 -2.12 -2.98 -7.39
N LEU A 12 -1.01 -3.71 -7.48
CA LEU A 12 -0.04 -3.51 -8.55
C LEU A 12 -0.66 -3.91 -9.89
N GLN A 13 -0.42 -3.11 -10.93
CA GLN A 13 -0.96 -3.34 -12.28
C GLN A 13 0.04 -4.06 -13.21
N GLU A 14 1.30 -4.14 -12.79
CA GLU A 14 2.41 -4.76 -13.52
C GLU A 14 3.16 -5.73 -12.61
N GLY A 15 3.76 -6.77 -13.19
CA GLY A 15 4.52 -7.79 -12.48
C GLY A 15 3.80 -9.13 -12.33
N GLU A 16 4.46 -10.07 -11.65
CA GLU A 16 3.92 -11.42 -11.39
C GLU A 16 2.92 -11.47 -10.23
N SER A 17 2.91 -10.43 -9.38
CA SER A 17 2.10 -10.31 -8.18
C SER A 17 1.36 -8.98 -8.16
N ASP A 18 0.13 -8.98 -7.66
CA ASP A 18 -0.68 -7.76 -7.49
C ASP A 18 -0.52 -7.13 -6.08
N TYR A 19 0.31 -7.74 -5.22
CA TYR A 19 0.42 -7.41 -3.81
C TYR A 19 1.62 -6.52 -3.50
N ILE A 20 1.35 -5.43 -2.78
CA ILE A 20 2.34 -4.65 -2.03
C ILE A 20 1.71 -4.23 -0.68
N HIS A 21 2.50 -4.14 0.39
CA HIS A 21 2.02 -3.74 1.72
C HIS A 21 1.80 -2.23 1.81
N VAL A 22 0.75 -1.77 1.12
CA VAL A 22 0.40 -0.38 0.93
C VAL A 22 -1.12 -0.25 1.03
N ASN A 23 -1.62 0.74 1.75
CA ASN A 23 -3.05 1.03 1.86
C ASN A 23 -3.36 2.49 1.49
N HIS A 24 -4.47 2.69 0.78
CA HIS A 24 -5.13 3.98 0.67
C HIS A 24 -5.76 4.35 2.01
N VAL A 25 -5.40 5.51 2.54
CA VAL A 25 -5.98 6.09 3.74
C VAL A 25 -6.81 7.30 3.33
N LYS A 26 -8.10 7.25 3.65
CA LYS A 26 -9.08 8.31 3.38
C LYS A 26 -10.23 8.23 4.37
N GLY A 27 -10.90 9.37 4.59
CA GLY A 27 -12.02 9.51 5.51
C GLY A 27 -11.70 10.50 6.62
N ASP A 28 -12.73 10.89 7.37
CA ASP A 28 -12.59 11.81 8.49
C ASP A 28 -11.63 11.22 9.55
N PRO A 29 -10.71 12.02 10.14
CA PRO A 29 -10.59 13.47 10.06
C PRO A 29 -9.59 13.97 8.99
N PHE A 30 -9.16 13.11 8.07
CA PHE A 30 -8.13 13.47 7.10
C PHE A 30 -8.70 14.35 5.99
N LEU A 31 -8.13 15.55 5.83
CA LEU A 31 -8.53 16.48 4.76
C LEU A 31 -8.22 15.93 3.37
N ASN A 32 -7.16 15.13 3.26
CA ASN A 32 -6.68 14.58 2.01
C ASN A 32 -6.58 13.05 2.10
N SER A 33 -6.73 12.39 0.96
CA SER A 33 -6.36 10.98 0.84
C SER A 33 -4.84 10.86 0.72
N PHE A 34 -4.26 9.85 1.34
CA PHE A 34 -2.84 9.55 1.24
C PHE A 34 -2.61 8.04 1.22
N ILE A 35 -1.36 7.66 1.01
CA ILE A 35 -0.92 6.28 0.98
C ILE A 35 -0.04 6.03 2.20
N CYS A 36 -0.31 4.94 2.91
CA CYS A 36 0.58 4.40 3.94
C CYS A 36 1.19 3.11 3.45
N THR A 37 2.49 2.96 3.67
CA THR A 37 3.26 1.78 3.26
C THR A 37 4.34 1.49 4.28
N GLN A 38 4.81 0.25 4.31
CA GLN A 38 6.06 -0.08 4.99
C GLN A 38 7.27 0.57 4.30
N GLY A 39 8.41 0.62 5.00
CA GLY A 39 9.67 0.95 4.34
C GLY A 39 9.98 -0.08 3.24
N PRO A 40 10.46 0.35 2.05
CA PRO A 40 10.75 -0.57 0.96
C PRO A 40 11.82 -1.58 1.39
N MET A 41 11.56 -2.85 1.10
CA MET A 41 12.54 -3.93 1.29
C MET A 41 13.38 -4.07 0.03
N LYS A 42 14.54 -4.74 0.12
CA LYS A 42 15.39 -5.00 -1.06
C LYS A 42 14.65 -5.65 -2.23
N ILE A 43 13.64 -6.48 -1.94
CA ILE A 43 12.85 -7.21 -2.94
C ILE A 43 11.61 -6.44 -3.43
N THR A 44 11.16 -5.39 -2.73
CA THR A 44 9.96 -4.59 -3.08
C THR A 44 10.33 -3.16 -3.49
N VAL A 45 11.62 -2.88 -3.75
CA VAL A 45 12.09 -1.52 -4.06
C VAL A 45 11.59 -1.05 -5.43
N ASN A 46 11.38 -1.98 -6.36
CA ASN A 46 10.84 -1.66 -7.69
C ASN A 46 9.31 -1.51 -7.68
N ASP A 47 8.64 -2.08 -6.69
CA ASP A 47 7.19 -2.00 -6.55
C ASP A 47 6.73 -0.73 -5.79
N PHE A 48 7.65 -0.11 -5.05
CA PHE A 48 7.43 1.11 -4.25
C PHE A 48 7.38 2.36 -5.13
#